data_AF-A0ABD0PMT8-F1
#
_entry.id   AF-A0ABD0PMT8-F1
#
_cell.length_a   1.000
_cell.length_b   1.000
_cell.length_c   1.000
_cell.angle_alpha   90.00
_cell.angle_beta   90.00
_cell.angle_gamma   90.00
#
_symmetry.space_group_name_H-M   'P 1'
#
loop_
_entity.id
_entity.type
_entity.pdbx_description
1 polymer ?
#
loop_
_entity_poly.entity_id
_entity_poly.type
_entity_poly.pdbx_seq_one_letter_code
_entity_poly.pdbx_strand_id
1 'polypeptide(L)'
;VGIIDDDIFEEDEHFFVRLLNLRVGDAEGMFESDDADQAPKGRLVEPLMATVTILDDDHAGIFTFTDRLVRVSESVGTMEVTVVRNSGARGTVIIPYHTEPGTAQGGGVDYEDTHGELEFTNDQTT
;
A
#
# COMPACT_ATOMS: atom_id res chain seq x y z
N VAL A 1 -17.78 11.25 1.82
CA VAL A 1 -16.81 11.36 2.95
C VAL A 1 -15.46 11.61 2.30
N GLY A 2 -14.77 12.69 2.66
CA GLY A 2 -13.39 12.88 2.20
C GLY A 2 -12.47 12.04 3.07
N ILE A 3 -11.51 11.36 2.45
CA ILE A 3 -10.40 10.70 3.17
C ILE A 3 -9.27 11.72 3.26
N ILE A 4 -8.64 11.81 4.43
CA ILE A 4 -7.47 12.66 4.64
C ILE A 4 -6.27 11.82 4.23
N ASP A 5 -5.51 12.36 3.29
CA ASP A 5 -4.30 11.77 2.75
C ASP A 5 -3.13 12.56 3.33
N ASP A 6 -2.21 11.89 4.01
CA ASP A 6 -0.99 12.51 4.52
C ASP A 6 0.27 11.70 4.14
N ASP A 7 1.35 11.83 4.91
CA ASP A 7 2.68 11.30 4.56
C ASP A 7 3.27 10.46 5.70
N ILE A 8 2.44 10.07 6.67
CA ILE A 8 2.83 9.38 7.89
C ILE A 8 2.33 7.95 7.80
N PHE A 9 3.24 6.98 7.88
CA PHE A 9 2.86 5.58 7.96
C PHE A 9 2.00 5.28 9.19
N GLU A 10 0.77 4.83 8.95
CA GLU A 10 -0.22 4.40 9.94
C GLU A 10 -0.59 2.91 9.78
N GLU A 11 -1.25 2.33 10.79
CA GLU A 11 -1.86 0.99 10.65
C GLU A 11 -3.23 1.11 9.95
N ASP A 12 -3.73 0.01 9.37
CA ASP A 12 -5.07 -0.02 8.76
C ASP A 12 -6.15 0.44 9.76
N GLU A 13 -6.86 1.51 9.42
CA GLU A 13 -7.91 2.09 10.26
C GLU A 13 -9.30 1.86 9.69
N HIS A 14 -10.35 2.06 10.49
CA HIS A 14 -11.71 2.00 9.99
C HIS A 14 -12.66 2.98 10.66
N PHE A 15 -13.67 3.40 9.91
CA PHE A 15 -14.80 4.18 10.42
C PHE A 15 -16.12 3.60 9.94
N PHE A 16 -17.21 4.06 10.56
CA PHE A 16 -18.55 3.58 10.26
C PHE A 16 -19.43 4.67 9.66
N VAL A 17 -20.22 4.29 8.66
CA VAL A 17 -21.30 5.13 8.13
C VAL A 17 -22.63 4.49 8.51
N ARG A 18 -23.49 5.21 9.23
CA ARG A 18 -24.75 4.69 9.77
C ARG A 18 -25.96 5.41 9.18
N LEU A 19 -26.96 4.64 8.73
CA LEU A 19 -28.27 5.15 8.33
C LEU A 19 -29.13 5.39 9.59
N LEU A 20 -29.70 6.59 9.71
CA LEU A 20 -30.54 7.01 10.84
C LEU A 20 -31.67 7.93 10.35
N ASN A 21 -32.72 8.06 11.17
CA ASN A 21 -33.71 9.13 11.04
C ASN A 21 -34.34 9.17 9.63
N LEU A 22 -34.84 8.02 9.16
CA LEU A 22 -35.65 7.96 7.94
C LEU A 22 -36.88 8.85 8.11
N ARG A 23 -37.03 9.82 7.23
CA ARG A 23 -38.18 10.72 7.19
C ARG A 23 -38.87 10.56 5.84
N VAL A 24 -40.20 10.46 5.86
CA VAL A 24 -41.01 10.35 4.65
C VAL A 24 -41.78 11.65 4.49
N GLY A 25 -41.60 12.31 3.35
CA GLY A 25 -42.35 13.51 2.99
C GLY A 25 -43.43 13.22 1.96
N ASP A 26 -44.38 14.14 1.82
CA ASP A 26 -45.38 14.14 0.74
C ASP A 26 -44.82 14.72 -0.58
N ALA A 27 -45.66 14.84 -1.60
CA ALA A 27 -45.26 15.34 -2.92
C ALA A 27 -44.85 16.82 -2.91
N GLU A 28 -45.31 17.57 -1.91
CA GLU A 28 -44.97 18.97 -1.66
C GLU A 28 -43.67 19.13 -0.83
N GLY A 29 -43.04 18.02 -0.40
CA GLY A 29 -41.79 18.02 0.36
C GLY A 29 -41.96 18.31 1.84
N MET A 30 -43.19 18.24 2.36
CA MET A 30 -43.50 18.38 3.77
C MET A 30 -43.30 17.04 4.48
N PHE A 31 -42.54 17.05 5.59
CA PHE A 31 -42.36 15.86 6.42
C PHE A 31 -43.46 15.82 7.48
N GLU A 32 -44.33 14.81 7.40
CA GLU A 32 -45.35 14.57 8.42
C GLU A 32 -44.69 14.21 9.77
N SER A 33 -45.20 14.73 10.89
CA SER A 33 -44.89 14.19 12.22
C SER A 33 -45.56 12.83 12.34
N ASP A 34 -44.83 11.80 12.78
CA ASP A 34 -45.33 10.42 12.93
C ASP A 34 -46.74 10.38 13.56
N ASP A 35 -47.77 10.25 12.72
CA ASP A 35 -49.14 10.00 13.17
C ASP A 35 -49.22 8.53 13.60
N ALA A 36 -49.48 8.29 14.88
CA ALA A 36 -49.36 6.98 15.52
C ALA A 36 -50.31 5.89 14.96
N ASP A 37 -51.26 6.25 14.10
CA ASP A 37 -52.27 5.37 13.52
C ASP A 37 -52.00 4.95 12.05
N GLN A 38 -50.89 5.39 11.43
CA GLN A 38 -50.52 4.97 10.06
C GLN A 38 -49.35 3.98 10.03
N ALA A 39 -49.44 2.98 9.15
CA ALA A 39 -48.35 2.04 8.88
C ALA A 39 -47.11 2.80 8.33
N PRO A 40 -45.88 2.39 8.70
CA PRO A 40 -44.67 3.09 8.29
C PRO A 40 -44.55 3.09 6.75
N LYS A 41 -44.51 4.29 6.16
CA LYS A 41 -44.41 4.50 4.70
C LYS A 41 -43.05 4.08 4.13
N GLY A 42 -42.05 3.87 4.99
CA GLY A 42 -40.73 3.36 4.64
C GLY A 42 -40.05 2.72 5.84
N ARG A 43 -39.03 1.90 5.60
CA ARG A 43 -38.25 1.25 6.65
C ARG A 43 -36.79 1.08 6.24
N LEU A 44 -35.88 1.40 7.15
CA LEU A 44 -34.46 1.04 7.01
C LEU A 44 -34.27 -0.46 7.31
N VAL A 45 -33.48 -1.16 6.50
CA VAL A 45 -33.21 -2.60 6.65
C VAL A 45 -31.71 -2.85 6.70
N GLU A 46 -31.30 -3.93 7.36
CA GLU A 46 -29.88 -4.28 7.50
C GLU A 46 -29.21 -4.55 6.14
N PRO A 47 -27.91 -4.20 5.97
CA PRO A 47 -27.05 -3.57 6.97
C PRO A 47 -27.32 -2.06 7.12
N LEU A 48 -27.53 -1.59 8.36
CA LEU A 48 -27.72 -0.17 8.66
C LEU A 48 -26.40 0.59 8.88
N MET A 49 -25.31 -0.15 8.94
CA MET A 49 -23.96 0.37 9.17
C MET A 49 -23.02 -0.22 8.13
N ALA A 50 -22.32 0.64 7.40
CA ALA A 50 -21.21 0.25 6.55
C ALA A 50 -19.90 0.48 7.32
N THR A 51 -19.01 -0.51 7.30
CA THR A 51 -17.62 -0.37 7.74
C THR A 51 -16.77 0.05 6.55
N VAL A 52 -15.98 1.10 6.70
CA VAL A 52 -15.03 1.57 5.70
C VAL A 52 -13.64 1.44 6.30
N THR A 53 -12.74 0.72 5.63
CA THR A 53 -11.34 0.58 6.02
C THR A 53 -10.49 1.54 5.18
N ILE A 54 -9.59 2.26 5.83
CA ILE A 54 -8.56 3.08 5.21
C ILE A 54 -7.27 2.26 5.29
N LEU A 55 -6.66 2.04 4.13
CA LEU A 55 -5.37 1.36 4.01
C LEU A 55 -4.32 2.45 3.84
N ASP A 56 -3.26 2.38 4.63
CA ASP A 56 -2.11 3.26 4.53
C ASP A 56 -1.22 2.90 3.33
N ASP A 57 -0.73 3.89 2.59
CA ASP A 57 0.22 3.72 1.49
C ASP A 57 1.56 4.45 1.71
N ASP A 58 1.82 4.92 2.92
CA ASP A 58 3.00 5.69 3.31
C ASP A 58 4.16 4.84 3.82
N HIS A 59 4.06 3.52 3.75
CA HIS A 59 5.17 2.65 4.11
C HIS A 59 6.38 2.91 3.20
N ALA A 60 7.58 3.03 3.81
CA ALA A 60 8.82 3.30 3.08
C ALA A 60 9.28 2.13 2.18
N GLY A 61 8.62 0.98 2.27
CA GLY A 61 8.85 -0.20 1.45
C GLY A 61 9.70 -1.28 2.14
N ILE A 62 9.58 -2.50 1.62
CA ILE A 62 10.30 -3.71 2.02
C ILE A 62 11.17 -4.12 0.84
N PHE A 63 12.48 -4.17 1.05
CA PHE A 63 13.46 -4.35 -0.02
C PHE A 63 13.98 -5.78 -0.04
N THR A 64 13.90 -6.44 -1.20
CA THR A 64 14.41 -7.80 -1.40
C THR A 64 15.05 -7.94 -2.77
N PHE A 65 15.91 -8.95 -2.97
CA PHE A 65 16.30 -9.33 -4.32
C PHE A 65 15.14 -10.03 -5.04
N THR A 66 15.11 -9.92 -6.37
CA THR A 66 14.14 -10.65 -7.21
C THR A 66 14.33 -12.17 -7.07
N ASP A 67 15.58 -12.62 -7.10
CA ASP A 67 15.95 -14.03 -7.00
C ASP A 67 16.99 -14.23 -5.90
N ARG A 68 16.80 -15.28 -5.09
CA ARG A 68 17.79 -15.69 -4.08
C ARG A 68 19.04 -16.32 -4.70
N LEU A 69 18.93 -16.88 -5.91
CA LEU A 69 19.99 -17.61 -6.57
C LEU A 69 19.98 -17.29 -8.06
N VAL A 70 21.07 -16.71 -8.53
CA VAL A 70 21.28 -16.42 -9.95
C VAL A 70 22.43 -17.28 -10.46
N ARG A 71 22.27 -17.84 -11.66
CA ARG A 71 23.31 -18.63 -12.35
C ARG A 71 23.67 -17.93 -13.65
N VAL A 72 24.95 -17.69 -13.87
CA VAL A 72 25.47 -17.13 -15.11
C VAL A 72 26.64 -17.93 -15.64
N SER A 73 26.88 -17.77 -16.94
CA SER A 73 28.13 -18.19 -17.57
C SER A 73 29.16 -17.08 -17.43
N GLU A 74 30.42 -17.46 -17.23
CA GLU A 74 31.57 -16.55 -17.20
C GLU A 74 31.68 -15.71 -18.49
N SER A 75 31.11 -16.17 -19.62
CA SER A 75 31.13 -15.43 -20.88
C SER A 75 30.15 -14.27 -20.97
N VAL A 76 29.32 -14.02 -19.94
CA VAL A 76 28.29 -12.95 -19.96
C VAL A 76 28.91 -11.55 -19.86
N GLY A 77 30.11 -11.43 -19.30
CA GLY A 77 30.82 -10.16 -19.08
C GLY A 77 30.26 -9.37 -17.90
N THR A 78 28.97 -9.02 -17.91
CA THR A 78 28.32 -8.26 -16.83
C THR A 78 26.98 -8.89 -16.46
N MET A 79 26.71 -8.95 -15.16
CA MET A 79 25.46 -9.44 -14.57
C MET A 79 24.74 -8.28 -13.90
N GLU A 80 23.42 -8.24 -14.05
CA GLU A 80 22.55 -7.37 -13.25
C GLU A 80 21.81 -8.19 -12.18
N VAL A 81 21.73 -7.66 -10.96
CA VAL A 81 20.97 -8.25 -9.85
C VAL A 81 19.98 -7.21 -9.36
N THR A 82 18.69 -7.48 -9.57
CA THR A 82 17.62 -6.52 -9.30
C THR A 82 17.13 -6.58 -7.86
N VAL A 83 17.07 -5.41 -7.21
CA VAL A 83 16.39 -5.20 -5.93
C VAL A 83 14.98 -4.69 -6.21
N VAL A 84 13.99 -5.23 -5.49
CA VAL A 84 12.58 -4.85 -5.58
C VAL A 84 12.14 -4.24 -4.24
N ARG A 85 11.35 -3.16 -4.31
CA ARG A 85 10.74 -2.48 -3.16
C ARG A 85 9.24 -2.79 -3.15
N ASN A 86 8.79 -3.50 -2.11
CA ASN A 86 7.43 -4.00 -1.95
C ASN A 86 6.71 -3.33 -0.78
N SER A 87 5.39 -3.50 -0.67
CA SER A 87 4.61 -3.05 0.49
C SER A 87 4.85 -1.58 0.84
N GLY A 88 4.91 -0.71 -0.18
CA GLY A 88 5.14 0.73 -0.02
C GLY A 88 6.27 1.26 -0.90
N ALA A 89 6.14 2.51 -1.34
CA ALA A 89 7.14 3.20 -2.16
C ALA A 89 7.33 4.67 -1.73
N ARG A 90 6.91 5.00 -0.50
CA ARG A 90 6.91 6.37 0.00
C ARG A 90 8.30 6.85 0.41
N GLY A 91 8.65 8.05 -0.02
CA GLY A 91 9.91 8.71 0.29
C GLY A 91 11.13 8.12 -0.43
N THR A 92 12.26 8.80 -0.25
CA THR A 92 13.56 8.38 -0.78
C THR A 92 14.27 7.45 0.19
N VAL A 93 14.74 6.29 -0.29
CA VAL A 93 15.49 5.30 0.50
C VAL A 93 16.83 5.01 -0.16
N ILE A 94 17.89 4.98 0.64
CA ILE A 94 19.26 4.66 0.21
C ILE A 94 19.69 3.32 0.81
N ILE A 95 20.15 2.40 -0.03
CA ILE A 95 20.56 1.06 0.37
C ILE A 95 22.01 0.81 -0.05
N PRO A 96 22.96 0.72 0.91
CA PRO A 96 24.33 0.34 0.60
C PRO A 96 24.39 -1.13 0.21
N TYR A 97 25.26 -1.46 -0.75
CA TYR A 97 25.53 -2.82 -1.17
C TYR A 97 27.02 -3.02 -1.44
N HIS A 98 27.47 -4.27 -1.34
CA HIS A 98 28.80 -4.70 -1.74
C HIS A 98 28.81 -6.18 -2.11
N THR A 99 29.78 -6.58 -2.92
CA THR A 99 30.06 -7.99 -3.23
C THR A 99 30.85 -8.65 -2.10
N GLU A 100 30.52 -9.89 -1.77
CA GLU A 100 31.27 -10.70 -0.80
C GLU A 100 31.76 -12.02 -1.43
N PRO A 101 33.01 -12.44 -1.15
CA PRO A 101 33.55 -13.67 -1.71
C PRO A 101 32.91 -14.91 -1.06
N GLY A 102 32.67 -15.92 -1.89
CA GLY A 102 32.22 -17.24 -1.47
C GLY A 102 33.25 -18.29 -1.86
N THR A 103 32.88 -19.21 -2.75
CA THR A 103 33.84 -20.10 -3.41
C THR A 103 34.58 -19.42 -4.55
N ALA A 104 33.95 -18.42 -5.18
CA ALA A 104 34.58 -17.53 -6.15
C ALA A 104 35.28 -16.38 -5.43
N GLN A 105 36.47 -15.99 -5.91
CA GLN A 105 37.31 -14.93 -5.35
C GLN A 105 37.13 -13.62 -6.12
N GLY A 106 36.97 -12.52 -5.36
CA GLY A 106 37.01 -11.16 -5.89
C GLY A 106 38.42 -10.72 -6.29
N GLY A 107 38.63 -9.40 -6.35
CA GLY A 107 39.91 -8.80 -6.71
C GLY A 107 40.32 -9.02 -8.17
N GLY A 108 39.36 -9.29 -9.06
CA GLY A 108 39.61 -9.52 -10.49
C GLY A 108 40.07 -10.94 -10.82
N VAL A 109 39.88 -11.90 -9.90
CA VAL A 109 40.19 -13.32 -10.14
C VAL A 109 39.02 -14.01 -10.85
N ASP A 110 37.87 -14.12 -10.17
CA ASP A 110 36.64 -14.69 -10.73
C ASP A 110 35.60 -13.59 -11.03
N TYR A 111 35.62 -12.50 -10.26
CA TYR A 111 34.80 -11.31 -10.47
C TYR A 111 35.50 -10.05 -9.97
N GLU A 112 35.03 -8.89 -10.43
CA GLU A 112 35.48 -7.58 -9.97
C GLU A 112 34.66 -7.13 -8.74
N ASP A 113 35.33 -6.73 -7.66
CA ASP A 113 34.63 -6.26 -6.46
C ASP A 113 33.84 -4.98 -6.74
N THR A 114 32.58 -4.96 -6.33
CA THR A 114 31.68 -3.82 -6.53
C THR A 114 31.02 -3.44 -5.22
N HIS A 115 30.91 -2.14 -4.96
CA HIS A 115 30.16 -1.58 -3.84
C HIS A 115 29.55 -0.23 -4.24
N GLY A 116 28.52 0.18 -3.51
CA GLY A 116 27.86 1.45 -3.75
C GLY A 116 26.58 1.59 -2.95
N GLU A 117 25.74 2.50 -3.40
CA GLU A 117 24.43 2.77 -2.81
C GLU A 117 23.39 2.76 -3.93
N LEU A 118 22.25 2.10 -3.68
CA LEU A 118 21.06 2.19 -4.51
C LEU A 118 20.16 3.27 -3.93
N GLU A 119 19.77 4.23 -4.75
CA GLU A 119 18.79 5.25 -4.39
C GLU A 119 17.44 4.90 -5.02
N PHE A 120 16.45 4.66 -4.17
CA PHE A 120 15.05 4.54 -4.56
C PHE A 120 14.37 5.87 -4.28
N THR A 121 13.97 6.57 -5.34
CA THR A 121 13.18 7.80 -5.21
C THR A 121 11.72 7.50 -4.84
N ASN A 122 10.93 8.52 -4.51
CA ASN A 122 9.50 8.36 -4.24
C ASN A 122 8.81 7.64 -5.42
N ASP A 123 7.95 6.67 -5.11
CA ASP A 123 7.23 5.81 -6.06
C ASP A 123 8.09 4.87 -6.91
N GLN A 124 9.42 4.84 -6.70
CA GLN A 124 10.30 3.90 -7.38
C GLN A 124 10.27 2.53 -6.70
N THR A 125 10.08 1.48 -7.51
CA THR A 125 9.89 0.10 -7.02
C THR A 125 10.99 -0.88 -7.44
N THR A 126 11.87 -0.50 -8.38
CA THR A 126 13.02 -1.30 -8.87
C THR A 126 14.20 -0.41 -9.24
#